data_AF-A0A7C9AA33-F1
#
_entry.id   AF-A0A7C9AA33-F1
#
_cell.length_a   1.000
_cell.length_b   1.000
_cell.length_c   1.000
_cell.angle_alpha   90.00
_cell.angle_beta   90.00
_cell.angle_gamma   90.00
#
_symmetry.space_group_name_H-M   'P 1'
#
loop_
_entity.id
_entity.type
_entity.pdbx_description
1 polymer ?
#
loop_
_entity_poly.entity_id
_entity_poly.type
_entity_poly.pdbx_seq_one_letter_code
_entity_poly.pdbx_strand_id
1 'polypeptide(L)'
;MAESIVSDLIGRLLEFLGQSAAEKIAPYFGGRGKLDDLKLTMKMMQARLYDAERRQEAEGGALIKEWLRQLKRVMCRLEDLLEELTIADEQAEPRVSSRLTKLGRKQV
;
A
#
# COMPACT_ATOMS: atom_id res chain seq x y z
N MET A 1 7.64 10.31 19.24
CA MET A 1 6.98 9.02 19.67
C MET A 1 5.80 8.62 18.75
N ALA A 2 4.85 9.52 18.47
CA ALA A 2 3.82 9.25 17.45
C ALA A 2 4.39 9.26 16.02
N GLU A 3 5.49 9.99 15.81
CA GLU A 3 6.22 10.04 14.54
C GLU A 3 6.79 8.68 14.12
N SER A 4 7.34 7.90 15.05
CA SER A 4 7.90 6.56 14.76
C SER A 4 6.88 5.65 14.07
N ILE A 5 5.65 5.59 14.58
CA ILE A 5 4.61 4.71 14.03
C ILE A 5 4.25 5.09 12.58
N VAL A 6 4.16 6.40 12.30
CA VAL A 6 3.85 6.88 10.94
C VAL A 6 5.03 6.66 10.00
N SER A 7 6.26 6.84 10.50
CA SER A 7 7.47 6.56 9.73
C SER A 7 7.59 5.07 9.37
N ASP A 8 7.35 4.17 10.33
CA ASP A 8 7.40 2.72 10.11
C ASP A 8 6.36 2.28 9.06
N LEU A 9 5.16 2.86 9.13
CA LEU A 9 4.09 2.62 8.18
C LEU A 9 4.43 3.11 6.77
N ILE A 10 4.96 4.33 6.64
CA ILE A 10 5.44 4.85 5.36
C ILE A 10 6.56 3.95 4.81
N GLY A 11 7.45 3.46 5.67
CA GLY A 11 8.50 2.51 5.31
C GLY A 11 7.95 1.23 4.67
N ARG A 12 7.00 0.56 5.34
CA ARG A 12 6.36 -0.66 4.82
C ARG A 12 5.68 -0.42 3.46
N LEU A 13 4.97 0.69 3.32
CA LEU A 13 4.30 1.06 2.08
C LEU A 13 5.31 1.31 0.95
N LEU A 14 6.44 1.96 1.23
CA LEU A 14 7.52 2.17 0.27
C LEU A 14 8.21 0.86 -0.14
N GLU A 15 8.36 -0.09 0.78
CA GLU A 15 8.88 -1.43 0.48
C GLU A 15 7.92 -2.17 -0.45
N PHE A 16 6.63 -2.19 -0.14
CA PHE A 16 5.61 -2.80 -0.98
C PHE A 16 5.58 -2.20 -2.39
N LEU A 17 5.62 -0.86 -2.51
CA LEU A 17 5.73 -0.16 -3.80
C LEU A 17 7.07 -0.43 -4.53
N GLY A 18 8.08 -0.95 -3.84
CA GLY A 18 9.33 -1.39 -4.42
C GLY A 18 9.32 -2.85 -4.89
N GLN A 19 8.34 -3.64 -4.46
CA GLN A 19 8.24 -5.06 -4.79
C GLN A 19 7.57 -5.29 -6.15
N SER A 20 7.87 -6.44 -6.75
CA SER A 20 7.18 -6.87 -7.98
C SER A 20 5.68 -7.09 -7.78
N ALA A 21 5.21 -7.26 -6.54
CA ALA A 21 3.78 -7.36 -6.22
C ALA A 21 3.02 -6.07 -6.55
N ALA A 22 3.69 -4.90 -6.48
CA ALA A 22 3.09 -3.63 -6.87
C ALA A 22 2.67 -3.58 -8.34
N GLU A 23 3.34 -4.33 -9.23
CA GLU A 23 2.96 -4.40 -10.65
C GLU A 23 1.59 -5.03 -10.86
N LYS A 24 1.20 -5.96 -9.98
CA LYS A 24 -0.11 -6.63 -10.05
C LYS A 24 -1.25 -5.67 -9.77
N ILE A 25 -1.04 -4.76 -8.83
CA ILE A 25 -2.06 -3.80 -8.42
C ILE A 25 -1.99 -2.48 -9.22
N ALA A 26 -0.91 -2.23 -9.95
CA ALA A 26 -0.71 -1.01 -10.73
C ALA A 26 -1.90 -0.67 -11.64
N PRO A 27 -2.57 -1.61 -12.33
CA PRO A 27 -3.75 -1.32 -13.14
C PRO A 27 -4.91 -0.69 -12.35
N TYR A 28 -5.11 -1.12 -11.09
CA TYR A 28 -6.18 -0.60 -10.22
C TYR A 28 -5.92 0.84 -9.76
N PHE A 29 -4.65 1.26 -9.75
CA PHE A 29 -4.23 2.62 -9.41
C PHE A 29 -4.04 3.55 -10.62
N GLY A 30 -4.43 3.11 -11.81
CA GLY A 30 -4.25 3.91 -13.04
C GLY A 30 -2.85 3.79 -13.67
N GLY A 31 -2.12 2.72 -13.32
CA GLY A 31 -0.83 2.35 -13.90
C GLY A 31 0.36 2.62 -12.98
N ARG A 32 1.53 2.10 -13.39
CA ARG A 32 2.76 2.19 -12.61
C ARG A 32 3.23 3.62 -12.33
N GLY A 33 3.00 4.54 -13.27
CA GLY A 33 3.32 5.96 -13.09
C GLY A 33 2.60 6.58 -11.88
N LYS A 34 1.35 6.18 -11.60
CA LYS A 34 0.61 6.66 -10.43
C LYS A 34 1.12 6.07 -9.12
N LEU A 35 1.60 4.83 -9.15
CA LEU A 35 2.30 4.23 -8.01
C LEU A 35 3.64 4.90 -7.73
N ASP A 36 4.39 5.30 -8.77
CA ASP A 36 5.64 6.05 -8.61
C ASP A 36 5.39 7.46 -8.06
N ASP A 37 4.33 8.15 -8.50
CA ASP A 37 3.88 9.43 -7.92
C ASP A 37 3.54 9.28 -6.42
N LEU A 38 2.84 8.21 -6.06
CA LEU A 38 2.50 7.88 -4.68
C LEU A 38 3.76 7.64 -3.85
N LYS A 39 4.72 6.88 -4.39
CA LYS A 39 6.03 6.63 -3.78
C LYS A 39 6.81 7.93 -3.52
N LEU A 40 6.83 8.85 -4.48
CA LEU A 40 7.48 10.15 -4.34
C LEU A 40 6.81 10.98 -3.24
N THR A 41 5.48 10.99 -3.22
CA THR A 41 4.67 11.70 -2.22
C THR A 41 4.95 11.16 -0.81
N MET A 42 5.00 9.84 -0.65
CA MET A 42 5.34 9.17 0.61
C MET A 42 6.74 9.53 1.12
N LYS A 43 7.75 9.56 0.23
CA LYS A 43 9.11 10.00 0.59
C LYS A 43 9.13 11.45 1.08
N MET A 44 8.38 12.34 0.43
CA MET A 44 8.27 13.73 0.84
C MET A 44 7.62 13.85 2.24
N MET A 45 6.58 13.07 2.51
CA MET A 45 5.95 13.01 3.83
C MET A 45 6.92 12.50 4.91
N GLN A 46 7.69 11.45 4.62
CA GLN A 46 8.70 10.91 5.53
C GLN A 46 9.79 11.94 5.84
N ALA A 47 10.27 12.68 4.84
CA ALA A 47 11.25 13.75 5.03
C ALA A 47 10.69 14.90 5.90
N ARG A 48 9.44 15.33 5.65
CA ARG A 48 8.79 16.39 6.46
C ARG A 48 8.58 15.96 7.90
N LEU A 49 8.23 14.69 8.12
CA LEU A 49 8.07 14.09 9.43
C LEU A 49 9.40 14.07 10.19
N TYR A 50 10.48 13.64 9.52
CA TYR A 50 11.83 13.67 10.08
C TYR A 50 12.28 15.09 10.45
N ASP A 51 12.01 16.08 9.59
CA ASP A 51 12.29 17.48 9.88
C ASP A 51 11.47 18.01 11.06
N ALA A 52 10.20 17.58 11.20
CA ALA A 52 9.34 17.97 12.32
C ALA A 52 9.87 17.42 13.65
N GLU A 53 10.28 16.15 13.68
CA GLU A 53 10.83 15.50 14.87
C GLU A 53 12.17 16.12 15.27
N ARG A 54 13.08 16.36 14.31
CA ARG A 54 14.37 17.03 14.57
C ARG A 54 14.22 18.42 15.18
N ARG A 55 13.13 19.12 14.84
CA ARG A 55 12.83 20.46 15.34
C ARG A 55 11.92 20.46 16.57
N GLN A 56 11.53 19.29 17.07
CA GLN A 56 10.56 19.12 18.16
C GLN A 56 9.25 19.88 17.91
N GLU A 57 8.90 20.09 16.64
CA GLU A 57 7.73 20.86 16.21
C GLU A 57 6.42 20.17 16.67
N ALA A 58 6.46 18.84 16.79
CA ALA A 58 5.37 18.03 17.29
C ALA A 58 5.06 18.27 18.78
N GLU A 59 5.97 18.84 19.57
CA GLU A 59 5.74 19.08 20.99
C GLU A 59 4.95 20.38 21.23
N GLY A 60 5.24 21.43 20.46
CA GLY A 60 4.70 22.78 20.66
C GLY A 60 3.48 23.17 19.81
N GLY A 61 3.20 22.48 18.70
CA GLY A 61 2.16 22.90 17.74
C GLY A 61 0.92 22.01 17.69
N ALA A 62 -0.23 22.48 18.19
CA ALA A 62 -1.52 21.76 18.06
C ALA A 62 -1.87 21.42 16.60
N LEU A 63 -1.54 22.31 15.66
CA LEU A 63 -1.70 22.11 14.21
C LEU A 63 -0.87 20.94 13.68
N ILE A 64 0.38 20.81 14.14
CA ILE A 64 1.31 19.76 13.69
C ILE A 64 0.86 18.41 14.24
N LYS A 65 0.41 18.38 15.50
CA LYS A 65 -0.21 17.18 16.10
C LYS A 65 -1.44 16.71 15.30
N GLU A 66 -2.31 17.63 14.90
CA GLU A 66 -3.49 17.27 14.11
C GLU A 66 -3.12 16.83 12.68
N TRP A 67 -2.16 17.50 12.04
CA TRP A 67 -1.64 17.10 10.74
C TRP A 67 -1.04 15.68 10.77
N LEU A 68 -0.21 15.37 11.77
CA LEU A 68 0.37 14.03 11.97
C LEU A 68 -0.71 12.96 12.20
N ARG A 69 -1.76 13.29 12.97
CA ARG A 69 -2.90 12.39 13.21
C ARG A 69 -3.65 12.07 11.93
N GLN A 70 -3.88 13.08 11.08
CA GLN A 70 -4.54 12.89 9.78
C GLN A 70 -3.67 12.08 8.82
N LEU A 71 -2.36 12.37 8.79
CA LEU A 71 -1.39 11.60 8.00
C LEU A 71 -1.43 10.12 8.39
N LYS A 72 -1.38 9.81 9.69
CA LYS A 72 -1.52 8.44 10.19
C LYS A 72 -2.79 7.77 9.69
N ARG A 73 -3.94 8.44 9.79
CA ARG A 73 -5.24 7.90 9.36
C ARG A 73 -5.27 7.59 7.86
N VAL A 74 -4.70 8.46 7.03
CA VAL A 74 -4.65 8.24 5.57
C VAL A 74 -3.72 7.08 5.23
N MET A 75 -2.54 7.01 5.87
CA MET A 75 -1.59 5.92 5.63
C MET A 75 -2.16 4.56 6.06
N CYS A 76 -2.85 4.46 7.20
CA CYS A 76 -3.48 3.20 7.62
C CYS A 76 -4.52 2.72 6.60
N ARG A 77 -5.39 3.63 6.10
CA ARG A 77 -6.38 3.27 5.07
C ARG A 77 -5.76 2.79 3.78
N LEU A 78 -4.60 3.34 3.43
CA LEU A 78 -3.88 2.93 2.23
C LEU A 78 -3.24 1.55 2.42
N GLU A 79 -2.64 1.27 3.58
CA GLU A 79 -2.13 -0.07 3.94
C GLU A 79 -3.25 -1.11 3.85
N ASP A 80 -4.40 -0.85 4.50
CA ASP A 80 -5.58 -1.72 4.46
C ASP A 80 -6.03 -2.00 3.00
N LEU A 81 -6.10 -0.96 2.16
CA LEU A 81 -6.56 -1.09 0.77
C LEU A 81 -5.56 -1.86 -0.11
N LEU A 82 -4.26 -1.70 0.12
CA LEU A 82 -3.23 -2.46 -0.60
C LEU A 82 -3.25 -3.95 -0.19
N GLU A 83 -3.47 -4.24 1.09
CA GLU A 83 -3.66 -5.61 1.57
C GLU A 83 -4.91 -6.25 0.95
N GLU A 84 -6.05 -5.55 0.96
CA GLU A 84 -7.30 -6.02 0.34
C GLU A 84 -7.13 -6.32 -1.15
N LEU A 85 -6.45 -5.46 -1.90
CA LEU A 85 -6.19 -5.66 -3.33
C LEU A 85 -5.25 -6.85 -3.59
N THR A 86 -4.25 -7.03 -2.72
CA THR A 86 -3.32 -8.17 -2.84
C THR A 86 -4.05 -9.49 -2.60
N ILE A 87 -4.89 -9.55 -1.56
CA ILE A 87 -5.71 -10.73 -1.27
C ILE A 87 -6.71 -10.99 -2.40
N ALA A 88 -7.36 -9.94 -2.93
CA ALA A 88 -8.32 -10.08 -4.03
C ALA A 88 -7.68 -10.64 -5.31
N ASP A 89 -6.45 -10.24 -5.63
CA ASP A 89 -5.66 -10.80 -6.74
C ASP A 89 -5.36 -12.29 -6.50
N GLU A 90 -4.92 -12.66 -5.29
CA GLU A 90 -4.64 -14.05 -4.93
C GLU A 90 -5.89 -14.96 -4.99
N GLN A 91 -7.08 -14.43 -4.68
CA GLN A 91 -8.34 -15.18 -4.77
C GLN A 91 -8.91 -15.24 -6.20
N ALA A 92 -8.41 -14.40 -7.12
CA ALA A 92 -8.83 -14.36 -8.52
C ALA A 92 -8.12 -15.41 -9.40
N GLU A 93 -7.04 -16.04 -8.91
CA GLU A 93 -6.44 -17.22 -9.55
C GLU A 93 -7.43 -18.41 -9.48
N PRO A 94 -8.04 -18.81 -10.60
CA PRO A 94 -9.08 -19.81 -10.56
C PRO A 94 -8.45 -21.18 -10.33
N ARG A 95 -9.14 -21.97 -9.50
CA ARG A 95 -9.07 -23.44 -9.43
C ARG A 95 -9.37 -24.07 -10.81
N VAL A 96 -8.55 -23.84 -11.83
CA VAL A 96 -8.62 -24.47 -13.14
C VAL A 96 -7.85 -25.78 -13.08
N SER A 97 -8.35 -26.77 -12.35
CA SER A 97 -7.75 -28.10 -12.42
C SER A 97 -8.69 -29.29 -12.23
N SER A 98 -10.02 -29.12 -12.21
CA SER A 98 -10.86 -30.31 -12.06
C SER A 98 -12.27 -30.17 -12.61
N ARG A 99 -12.44 -30.09 -13.94
CA ARG A 99 -13.70 -30.52 -14.58
C ARG A 99 -13.72 -30.72 -16.11
N LEU A 100 -12.59 -30.91 -16.79
CA LEU A 100 -12.56 -31.14 -18.25
C LEU A 100 -12.01 -32.51 -18.71
N THR A 101 -12.03 -33.54 -17.86
CA THR A 101 -11.59 -34.90 -18.24
C THR A 101 -12.68 -35.96 -18.12
N LYS A 102 -13.94 -35.65 -18.47
CA LYS A 102 -14.96 -36.70 -18.72
C LYS A 102 -15.96 -36.30 -19.80
N LEU A 103 -15.49 -36.01 -21.01
CA LEU A 103 -16.33 -36.04 -22.21
C LEU A 103 -15.46 -36.40 -23.41
N GLY A 104 -15.08 -37.67 -23.46
CA GLY A 104 -14.37 -38.24 -24.60
C GLY A 104 -14.45 -39.77 -24.55
N ARG A 105 -15.16 -40.33 -25.54
CA ARG A 105 -15.22 -41.74 -25.95
C ARG A 105 -16.10 -42.69 -25.14
N LYS A 106 -17.33 -42.87 -25.63
CA LYS A 106 -17.68 -44.11 -26.33
C LYS A 106 -18.45 -43.75 -27.60
N GLN A 107 -17.79 -43.90 -28.75
CA GLN A 107 -18.43 -44.05 -30.04
C GLN A 107 -19.06 -45.45 -30.10
N VAL A 108 -20.11 -45.51 -30.93
CA VAL A 108 -20.95 -46.64 -31.35
C VAL A 108 -20.18 -47.92 -31.61
#